data_AF-T1B1K6-F1
#
_entry.id   AF-T1B1K6-F1
#
_cell.length_a   1.000
_cell.length_b   1.000
_cell.length_c   1.000
_cell.angle_alpha   90.00
_cell.angle_beta   90.00
_cell.angle_gamma   90.00
#
_symmetry.space_group_name_H-M   'P 1'
#
loop_
_entity.id
_entity.type
_entity.pdbx_description
1 polymer ?
#
loop_
_entity_poly.entity_id
_entity_poly.type
_entity_poly.pdbx_seq_one_letter_code
_entity_poly.pdbx_strand_id
1 'polypeptide(L)' 'MSRLVRHDAEGPAIVMVGEKVVAVCQCGLSRNKPFCDGAHKATHGETPGQIYV' A
#
# COMPACT_ATOMS: atom_id res chain seq x y z
N MET A 1 -0.58 -16.71 -14.74
CA MET A 1 -0.99 -15.37 -15.21
C MET A 1 -0.51 -14.37 -14.18
N SER A 2 0.60 -13.68 -14.42
CA SER A 2 1.07 -12.60 -13.55
C SER A 2 0.16 -11.39 -13.71
N ARG A 3 -0.44 -10.93 -12.62
CA ARG A 3 -1.23 -9.70 -12.59
C ARG A 3 -0.27 -8.53 -12.42
N LEU A 4 -0.24 -7.62 -13.37
CA LEU A 4 0.45 -6.34 -13.22
C LEU A 4 -0.33 -5.48 -12.21
N VAL A 5 0.30 -5.15 -11.08
CA VAL A 5 -0.21 -4.20 -10.10
C VAL A 5 0.61 -2.93 -10.22
N ARG A 6 -0.02 -1.83 -10.61
CA ARG A 6 0.62 -0.52 -10.60
C ARG A 6 0.72 -0.04 -9.15
N HIS A 7 1.94 0.06 -8.63
CA HIS A 7 2.23 0.66 -7.33
C HIS A 7 2.25 2.19 -7.47
N ASP A 8 1.07 2.79 -7.67
CA ASP A 8 0.97 4.25 -7.78
C ASP A 8 1.05 4.94 -6.39
N ALA A 9 0.98 4.19 -5.29
CA ALA A 9 1.07 4.69 -3.92
C ALA A 9 1.94 3.77 -3.03
N GLU A 10 2.93 4.37 -2.37
CA GLU A 10 3.92 3.68 -1.51
C GLU A 10 3.49 3.58 -0.04
N GLY A 11 2.36 4.20 0.34
CA GLY A 11 1.91 4.29 1.72
C GLY A 11 0.39 4.20 1.87
N PRO A 12 -0.12 4.20 3.12
CA PRO A 12 -1.54 4.22 3.36
C PRO A 12 -2.13 5.63 3.27
N ALA A 13 -3.38 5.73 2.84
CA ALA A 13 -4.17 6.94 2.99
C ALA A 13 -4.68 7.05 4.42
N ILE A 14 -4.42 8.18 5.07
CA ILE A 14 -4.94 8.48 6.40
C ILE A 14 -6.31 9.12 6.23
N VAL A 15 -7.35 8.41 6.65
CA VAL A 15 -8.74 8.83 6.55
C VAL A 15 -9.29 9.05 7.96
N MET A 16 -9.86 10.22 8.20
CA MET A 16 -10.59 10.48 9.45
C MET A 16 -12.05 10.09 9.28
N VAL A 17 -12.54 9.24 10.17
CA VAL A 17 -13.94 8.80 10.21
C VAL A 17 -14.50 9.19 11.58
N GLY A 18 -15.15 10.35 11.63
CA GLY A 18 -15.51 11.00 12.90
C GLY A 18 -14.24 11.40 13.66
N GLU A 19 -14.12 10.93 14.91
CA GLU A 19 -12.96 11.17 15.78
C GLU A 19 -11.84 10.12 15.62
N LYS A 20 -12.02 9.11 14.75
CA LYS A 20 -11.06 8.02 14.59
C LYS A 20 -10.20 8.23 13.35
N VAL A 21 -8.89 8.04 13.51
CA VAL A 21 -7.92 8.00 12.41
C VAL A 21 -7.79 6.57 11.92
N VAL A 22 -8.02 6.37 10.62
CA VAL A 22 -7.97 5.06 9.96
C VAL A 22 -6.91 5.10 8.85
N ALA A 23 -6.02 4.11 8.84
CA ALA A 23 -5.03 3.95 7.78
C ALA A 23 -5.54 2.94 6.74
N VAL A 24 -5.81 3.41 5.52
CA VAL A 24 -6.30 2.60 4.40
C VAL A 24 -5.13 2.21 3.50
N CYS A 25 -4.98 0.92 3.22
CA CYS A 25 -3.89 0.41 2.39
C CYS A 25 -4.07 0.83 0.93
N GLN A 26 -3.02 1.44 0.35
CA GLN A 26 -2.95 1.72 -1.09
C GLN A 26 -1.79 0.98 -1.79
N CYS A 27 -0.82 0.46 -1.03
CA CYS A 27 0.32 -0.28 -1.58
C CYS A 27 -0.01 -1.70 -2.10
N GLY A 28 -1.25 -2.20 -1.95
CA GLY A 28 -1.57 -3.55 -2.44
C GLY A 28 -0.94 -4.73 -1.67
N LEU A 29 -0.05 -4.51 -0.69
CA LEU A 29 0.65 -5.58 0.03
C LEU A 29 0.07 -5.97 1.39
N SER A 30 -0.81 -5.16 1.97
CA SER A 30 -1.42 -5.49 3.27
C SER A 30 -2.15 -6.84 3.22
N ARG A 31 -1.98 -7.64 4.27
CA ARG A 31 -2.73 -8.89 4.51
C ARG A 31 -4.07 -8.61 5.19
N ASN A 32 -4.25 -7.43 5.76
CA ASN A 32 -5.46 -7.00 6.47
C ASN A 32 -6.26 -5.96 5.66
N LYS A 33 -6.43 -6.17 4.36
CA LYS A 33 -7.18 -5.23 3.50
C LYS A 33 -8.62 -5.08 4.00
N PRO A 34 -9.20 -3.86 3.96
CA PRO A 34 -8.69 -2.64 3.32
C PRO A 34 -7.70 -1.82 4.18
N PHE A 35 -7.37 -2.27 5.38
CA PHE A 35 -6.55 -1.52 6.33
C PHE A 35 -5.05 -1.72 6.10
N CYS A 36 -4.26 -0.74 6.54
CA CYS A 36 -2.82 -0.85 6.55
C CYS A 36 -2.32 -1.67 7.74
N ASP A 37 -1.44 -2.64 7.47
CA ASP A 37 -0.75 -3.47 8.47
C ASP A 37 0.76 -3.20 8.52
N GLY A 38 1.25 -2.20 7.77
CA GLY A 38 2.66 -1.84 7.68
C GLY A 38 3.46 -2.56 6.58
N ALA A 39 2.87 -3.48 5.82
CA ALA A 39 3.56 -4.21 4.75
C ALA A 39 4.16 -3.30 3.65
N HIS A 40 3.64 -2.08 3.49
CA HIS A 40 4.16 -1.08 2.55
C HIS A 40 5.64 -0.72 2.78
N LYS A 41 6.17 -0.92 4.00
CA LYS A 41 7.58 -0.63 4.31
C LYS A 41 8.55 -1.51 3.53
N ALA A 42 8.13 -2.70 3.11
CA ALA A 42 8.96 -3.61 2.32
C ALA A 42 9.29 -3.03 0.93
N THR A 43 8.47 -2.14 0.39
CA THR A 43 8.64 -1.57 -0.96
C THR A 43 9.34 -0.23 -0.97
N HIS A 44 9.78 0.31 0.18
CA HIS A 44 10.48 1.60 0.22
C HIS A 44 11.83 1.59 -0.53
N GLY A 45 12.41 0.41 -0.77
CA GLY A 45 13.65 0.25 -1.54
C GLY A 45 13.42 0.04 -3.04
N GLU A 46 12.17 -0.01 -3.49
CA GLU A 46 11.83 -0.21 -4.91
C GLU A 46 12.03 1.10 -5.68
N THR A 47 12.73 1.02 -6.81
CA THR A 47 12.93 2.17 -7.70
C THR A 47 11.66 2.44 -8.49
N PRO A 48 11.20 3.71 -8.56
CA PRO A 48 10.02 4.07 -9.35
C PRO A 48 10.14 3.61 -10.80
N GLY A 49 9.11 2.92 -11.31
CA GLY A 49 9.03 2.47 -12.69
C GLY A 49 9.79 1.17 -13.02
N GLN A 50 10.50 0.59 -12.06
CA GLN A 50 11.14 -0.72 -12.23
C GLN A 50 10.12 -1.84 -12.00
N ILE A 51 10.03 -2.78 -12.95
CA ILE A 51 9.23 -4.00 -12.79
C ILE A 51 10.12 -5.08 -12.19
N TYR A 52 9.81 -5.47 -10.95
CA TYR A 52 10.42 -6.61 -10.29
C TYR A 52 9.60 -7.86 -10.65
N VAL A 53 10.24 -8.84 -11.30
CA VAL A 53 9.61 -10.08 -11.79
C VAL A 53 9.75 -11.19 -10.76
#